data_AF-A0A7M7QDS6-F1
#
_entry.id   AF-A0A7M7QDS6-F1
#
_cell.length_a   1.000
_cell.length_b   1.000
_cell.length_c   1.000
_cell.angle_alpha   90.00
_cell.angle_beta   90.00
_cell.angle_gamma   90.00
#
_symmetry.space_group_name_H-M   'P 1'
#
loop_
_entity.id
_entity.type
_entity.pdbx_description
1 polymer ?
#
loop_
_entity_poly.entity_id
_entity_poly.type
_entity_poly.pdbx_seq_one_letter_code
_entity_poly.pdbx_strand_id
1 'polypeptide(L)'
;MNISVSSLRIDLMLKTGLRMSRNKIETAFYEKRIQKNGFMIIKKSENVIIGDEIDLIANKPMVNPNFLTVSRITIADINFQHDEYKIKIVCEKNLIVENVSKNK
;
A
#
# COMPACT_ATOMS: atom_id res chain seq x y z
N MET A 1 -6.42 12.59 -0.09
CA MET A 1 -7.71 12.09 -0.62
C MET A 1 -8.55 11.57 0.54
N ASN A 2 -9.86 11.81 0.54
CA ASN A 2 -10.77 11.22 1.53
C ASN A 2 -11.59 10.11 0.87
N ILE A 3 -11.73 8.97 1.53
CA ILE A 3 -12.49 7.80 1.05
C ILE A 3 -13.37 7.23 2.17
N SER A 4 -14.53 6.69 1.78
CA SER A 4 -15.37 5.87 2.65
C SER A 4 -15.16 4.40 2.32
N VAL A 5 -14.91 3.57 3.33
CA VAL A 5 -14.68 2.13 3.17
C VAL A 5 -15.32 1.34 4.30
N SER A 6 -15.69 0.10 4.01
CA SER A 6 -16.30 -0.81 4.99
C SER A 6 -15.30 -1.49 5.93
N SER A 7 -14.00 -1.43 5.64
CA SER A 7 -12.97 -2.03 6.49
C SER A 7 -11.60 -1.38 6.27
N LEU A 8 -10.67 -1.60 7.20
CA LEU A 8 -9.30 -1.05 7.18
C LEU A 8 -8.29 -1.98 6.50
N ARG A 9 -8.73 -2.92 5.67
CA ARG A 9 -7.84 -3.93 5.09
C ARG A 9 -6.86 -3.34 4.07
N ILE A 10 -5.63 -3.82 4.06
CA ILE A 10 -4.59 -3.40 3.10
C ILE A 10 -5.03 -3.57 1.64
N ASP A 11 -5.62 -4.71 1.28
CA ASP A 11 -6.09 -4.93 -0.09
C ASP A 11 -7.18 -3.95 -0.53
N LEU A 12 -8.07 -3.58 0.38
CA LEU A 12 -9.09 -2.56 0.15
C LEU A 12 -8.48 -1.16 0.04
N MET A 13 -7.49 -0.84 0.88
CA MET A 13 -6.76 0.43 0.81
C MET A 13 -6.03 0.59 -0.53
N LEU A 14 -5.33 -0.44 -0.99
CA LEU A 14 -4.65 -0.44 -2.28
C LEU A 14 -5.63 -0.27 -3.45
N LYS A 15 -6.78 -0.97 -3.40
CA LYS A 15 -7.83 -0.88 -4.41
C LYS A 15 -8.36 0.54 -4.53
N THR A 16 -8.76 1.13 -3.41
CA THR A 16 -9.41 2.43 -3.36
C THR A 16 -8.41 3.58 -3.57
N GLY A 17 -7.22 3.46 -2.97
CA GLY A 17 -6.18 4.49 -3.02
C GLY A 17 -5.42 4.56 -4.33
N LEU A 18 -5.02 3.42 -4.89
CA LEU A 18 -4.31 3.38 -6.18
C LEU A 18 -5.25 3.22 -7.38
N ARG A 19 -6.57 3.04 -7.14
CA ARG A 19 -7.60 2.78 -8.16
C ARG A 19 -7.26 1.55 -9.01
N MET A 20 -6.81 0.48 -8.37
CA MET A 20 -6.43 -0.77 -9.01
C MET A 20 -7.53 -1.82 -8.91
N SER A 21 -7.61 -2.72 -9.89
CA SER A 21 -8.52 -3.87 -9.81
C SER A 21 -8.04 -4.87 -8.75
N ARG A 22 -8.98 -5.62 -8.17
CA ARG A 22 -8.69 -6.65 -7.17
C ARG A 22 -7.69 -7.69 -7.70
N ASN A 23 -7.85 -8.13 -8.94
CA ASN A 23 -6.96 -9.10 -9.58
C ASN A 23 -5.50 -8.60 -9.61
N LYS A 24 -5.27 -7.32 -9.94
CA LYS A 24 -3.91 -6.76 -9.95
C LYS A 24 -3.28 -6.73 -8.55
N ILE A 25 -4.08 -6.47 -7.51
CA ILE A 25 -3.62 -6.46 -6.12
C ILE A 25 -3.29 -7.89 -5.67
N GLU A 26 -4.12 -8.87 -6.04
CA GLU A 26 -3.85 -10.27 -5.73
C GLU A 26 -2.59 -10.78 -6.43
N THR A 27 -2.41 -10.49 -7.72
CA THR A 27 -1.16 -10.81 -8.43
C THR A 27 0.04 -10.16 -7.73
N ALA A 28 -0.04 -8.88 -7.36
CA ALA A 28 1.04 -8.20 -6.66
C ALA A 28 1.35 -8.80 -5.28
N PHE A 29 0.34 -9.28 -4.56
CA PHE A 29 0.52 -9.97 -3.28
C PHE A 29 1.31 -11.28 -3.47
N TYR A 30 0.91 -12.12 -4.42
CA TYR A 30 1.62 -13.38 -4.70
C TYR A 30 3.04 -13.18 -5.23
N GLU A 31 3.28 -12.10 -5.96
CA GLU A 31 4.61 -11.68 -6.43
C GLU A 31 5.45 -11.01 -5.33
N LYS A 32 4.98 -10.96 -4.06
CA LYS A 32 5.65 -10.32 -2.92
C LYS A 32 6.00 -8.84 -3.16
N ARG A 33 5.16 -8.12 -3.90
CA ARG A 33 5.36 -6.70 -4.25
C ARG A 33 4.62 -5.72 -3.35
N ILE A 34 4.01 -6.19 -2.26
CA ILE A 34 3.30 -5.33 -1.31
C ILE A 34 4.07 -5.30 0.00
N GLN A 35 4.35 -4.09 0.48
CA GLN A 35 5.01 -3.85 1.75
C GLN A 35 4.18 -2.94 2.64
N LYS A 36 4.31 -3.13 3.95
CA LYS A 36 3.78 -2.25 4.99
C LYS A 36 4.95 -1.79 5.84
N ASN A 37 5.15 -0.48 5.94
CA ASN A 37 6.24 0.15 6.68
C ASN A 37 7.62 -0.43 6.30
N GLY A 38 7.83 -0.71 5.01
CA GLY A 38 9.07 -1.31 4.48
C GLY A 38 9.21 -2.82 4.62
N PHE A 39 8.25 -3.52 5.25
CA PHE A 39 8.28 -4.98 5.41
C PHE A 39 7.25 -5.66 4.51
N MET A 40 7.62 -6.80 3.90
CA MET A 40 6.69 -7.61 3.12
C MET A 40 5.51 -8.08 3.98
N ILE A 41 4.30 -7.89 3.48
CA ILE A 41 3.10 -8.31 4.19
C ILE A 41 2.91 -9.83 4.12
N ILE A 42 2.49 -10.45 5.22
CA ILE A 42 2.18 -11.88 5.27
C ILE A 42 0.73 -12.13 4.86
N LYS A 43 -0.18 -11.21 5.19
CA LYS A 43 -1.62 -11.34 4.93
C LYS A 43 -2.16 -10.05 4.29
N LYS A 44 -2.85 -10.18 3.16
CA LYS A 44 -3.57 -9.07 2.50
C LYS A 44 -4.76 -8.51 3.31
N SER A 45 -5.24 -9.30 4.27
CA SER A 45 -6.36 -8.96 5.17
C SER A 45 -5.96 -8.23 6.44
N GLU A 46 -4.67 -7.94 6.61
CA GLU A 46 -4.22 -7.16 7.76
C GLU A 46 -4.84 -5.75 7.71
N ASN A 47 -5.15 -5.22 8.89
CA ASN A 47 -5.69 -3.88 9.02
C ASN A 47 -4.56 -2.84 9.04
N VAL A 48 -4.87 -1.66 8.53
CA VAL A 48 -4.02 -0.48 8.64
C VAL A 48 -4.39 0.35 9.87
N ILE A 49 -3.42 1.09 10.39
CA ILE A 49 -3.59 2.13 11.41
C ILE A 49 -3.11 3.48 10.88
N ILE A 50 -3.42 4.56 11.61
CA ILE A 50 -2.92 5.90 11.29
C ILE A 50 -1.39 5.89 11.32
N GLY A 51 -0.77 6.46 10.30
CA GLY A 51 0.67 6.51 10.12
C GLY A 51 1.26 5.35 9.32
N ASP A 52 0.50 4.30 9.03
CA ASP A 52 1.00 3.20 8.20
C ASP A 52 1.28 3.67 6.76
N GLU A 53 2.40 3.20 6.23
CA GLU A 53 2.82 3.33 4.84
C GLU A 53 2.68 1.99 4.12
N ILE A 54 1.89 1.97 3.05
CA ILE A 54 1.63 0.77 2.26
C ILE A 54 2.20 0.99 0.87
N ASP A 55 3.25 0.24 0.55
CA ASP A 55 3.95 0.33 -0.72
C ASP A 55 3.56 -0.80 -1.66
N LEU A 56 3.29 -0.44 -2.91
CA LEU A 56 3.22 -1.36 -4.03
C LEU A 56 4.44 -1.17 -4.93
N ILE A 57 5.33 -2.16 -4.95
CA ILE A 57 6.52 -2.16 -5.80
C ILE A 57 6.11 -2.28 -7.27
N ALA A 58 6.61 -1.37 -8.09
CA ALA A 58 6.37 -1.38 -9.54
C ALA A 58 7.05 -2.60 -10.17
N ASN A 59 6.35 -3.26 -11.09
CA ASN A 59 6.93 -4.30 -11.92
C ASN A 59 7.70 -3.66 -13.10
N LYS A 60 8.79 -2.96 -12.80
CA LYS A 60 9.67 -2.32 -13.79
C LYS A 60 11.12 -2.60 -13.44
N PRO A 61 11.97 -2.95 -14.43
CA PRO A 61 13.40 -3.08 -14.19
C PRO A 61 13.97 -1.72 -13.80
N MET A 62 14.62 -1.64 -12.65
CA MET A 62 15.43 -0.48 -12.29
C MET A 62 16.87 -0.71 -12.72
N VAL A 63 17.50 0.33 -13.27
CA VAL A 63 18.91 0.31 -13.66
C VAL A 63 19.80 0.06 -12.44
N ASN A 64 19.43 0.63 -11.29
CA ASN A 64 20.14 0.43 -10.03
C ASN A 64 19.33 -0.51 -9.12
N PRO A 65 19.87 -1.69 -8.75
CA PRO A 65 19.16 -2.66 -7.93
C PRO A 65 19.04 -2.28 -6.44
N ASN A 66 19.65 -1.17 -6.02
CA ASN A 66 19.55 -0.62 -4.67
C ASN A 66 18.33 0.28 -4.49
N PHE A 67 17.62 0.61 -5.56
CA PHE A 67 16.41 1.41 -5.51
C PHE A 67 15.22 0.62 -6.04
N LEU A 68 14.03 0.99 -5.58
CA LEU A 68 12.74 0.48 -6.03
C LEU A 68 11.82 1.65 -6.35
N THR A 69 11.08 1.55 -7.44
CA THR A 69 9.96 2.45 -7.72
C THR A 69 8.72 1.87 -7.07
N VAL A 70 8.11 2.59 -6.14
CA VAL A 70 6.91 2.18 -5.42
C VAL A 70 5.76 3.16 -5.65
N SER A 71 4.54 2.68 -5.44
CA SER A 71 3.37 3.53 -5.21
C SER A 71 2.97 3.40 -3.75
N ARG A 72 3.08 4.49 -3.00
CA ARG A 72 2.83 4.55 -1.56
C ARG A 72 1.44 5.08 -1.26
N ILE A 73 0.77 4.43 -0.31
CA ILE A 73 -0.38 4.98 0.38
C ILE A 73 0.01 5.19 1.83
N THR A 74 -0.13 6.42 2.32
CA THR A 74 0.02 6.73 3.74
C THR A 74 -1.34 7.03 4.36
N ILE A 75 -1.64 6.38 5.49
CA ILE A 75 -2.89 6.60 6.23
C ILE A 75 -2.73 7.83 7.12
N ALA A 76 -3.32 8.95 6.72
CA ALA A 76 -3.20 10.22 7.43
C ALA A 76 -4.22 10.37 8.57
N ASP A 77 -5.43 9.82 8.40
CA ASP A 77 -6.48 9.88 9.42
C ASP A 77 -7.52 8.77 9.21
N ILE A 78 -8.16 8.32 10.29
CA ILE A 78 -9.23 7.33 10.29
C ILE A 78 -10.33 7.81 11.24
N ASN A 79 -11.55 7.94 10.72
CA ASN A 79 -12.74 8.27 11.51
C ASN A 79 -13.86 7.26 11.22
N PHE A 80 -14.49 6.70 12.25
CA PHE A 80 -15.60 5.76 12.08
C PHE A 80 -16.93 6.48 12.30
N GLN A 81 -17.78 6.52 11.27
CA GLN A 81 -19.06 7.21 11.26
C GLN A 81 -20.09 6.43 10.44
N HIS A 82 -21.31 6.32 10.97
CA HIS A 82 -22.44 5.69 10.27
C HIS A 82 -22.10 4.29 9.71
N ASP A 83 -21.41 3.47 10.50
CA ASP A 83 -20.99 2.10 10.13
C ASP A 83 -19.95 2.01 8.99
N GLU A 84 -19.34 3.14 8.62
CA GLU A 84 -18.26 3.21 7.64
C GLU A 84 -17.02 3.92 8.19
N TYR A 85 -15.85 3.58 7.66
CA TYR A 85 -14.61 4.30 7.92
C TYR A 85 -14.43 5.41 6.88
N LYS A 86 -14.41 6.66 7.34
CA LYS A 86 -13.93 7.82 6.60
C LYS A 86 -12.42 7.93 6.82
N ILE A 87 -11.64 7.65 5.79
CA ILE A 87 -10.19 7.61 5.85
C ILE A 87 -9.62 8.73 5.00
N LYS A 88 -8.65 9.46 5.54
CA LYS A 88 -7.80 10.36 4.78
C LYS A 88 -6.52 9.62 4.42
N ILE A 89 -6.26 9.48 3.12
CA ILE A 89 -5.04 8.87 2.61
C ILE A 89 -4.24 9.85 1.75
N VAL A 90 -2.92 9.72 1.79
CA VAL A 90 -2.00 10.39 0.87
C VAL A 90 -1.48 9.33 -0.09
N CYS A 91 -1.53 9.62 -1.39
CA CYS A 91 -1.08 8.68 -2.41
C CYS A 91 0.08 9.30 -3.18
N GLU A 92 1.22 8.62 -3.20
CA GLU A 92 2.41 9.03 -3.93
C GLU A 92 2.72 7.96 -4.97
N LYS A 93 2.69 8.35 -6.25
CA LYS A 93 2.92 7.43 -7.36
C LYS A 93 4.32 7.63 -7.91
N ASN A 94 5.03 6.54 -8.16
CA ASN A 94 6.41 6.53 -8.67
C ASN A 94 7.44 7.11 -7.69
N LEU A 95 7.26 6.86 -6.40
CA LEU A 95 8.26 7.20 -5.39
C LEU A 95 9.47 6.28 -5.56
N ILE A 96 10.68 6.84 -5.52
CA ILE A 96 11.92 6.06 -5.53
C ILE A 96 12.36 5.88 -4.09
N VAL A 97 12.47 4.63 -3.65
CA VAL A 97 12.88 4.27 -2.28
C VAL A 97 14.08 3.33 -2.33
N GLU A 98 14.88 3.33 -1.27
CA GLU A 98 15.98 2.37 -1.14
C GLU A 98 15.44 0.96 -0.90
N ASN A 99 16.10 -0.03 -1.50
CA ASN A 99 15.76 -1.43 -1.35
C ASN A 99 16.34 -2.00 -0.05
N VAL A 100 15.68 -1.71 1.07
CA VAL A 100 16.10 -2.18 2.40
C VAL A 100 16.06 -3.71 2.53
N SER A 101 15.33 -4.40 1.65
CA SER A 101 15.22 -5.87 1.60
C SER A 101 16.55 -6.57 1.30
N LYS A 102 17.57 -5.85 0.80
CA LYS A 102 18.93 -6.39 0.56
C LYS A 102 19.89 -6.21 1.74
N ASN A 103 19.52 -5.49 2.78
CA ASN A 103 20.41 -5.17 3.90
C ASN A 103 20.23 -6.10 5.11
N LYS A 104 19.77 -7.35 4.88
CA LYS A 104 19.73 -8.42 5.88
C LYS A 104 20.44 -9.66 5.36
#